data_AF-A0A0S7X8M4-F1
#
_entry.id   AF-A0A0S7X8M4-F1
#
_cell.length_a   1.000
_cell.length_b   1.000
_cell.length_c   1.000
_cell.angle_alpha   90.00
_cell.angle_beta   90.00
_cell.angle_gamma   90.00
#
_symmetry.space_group_name_H-M   'P 1'
#
loop_
_entity.id
_entity.type
_entity.pdbx_description
1 polymer ?
#
loop_
_entity_poly.entity_id
_entity_poly.type
_entity_poly.pdbx_seq_one_letter_code
_entity_poly.pdbx_strand_id
1 'polypeptide(L)'
;MKLIVKECPWSIGKRPINYYRKLIKIPNVMLAYSRLKSKEIISDAKIVTIIAGCIYIEALMLKKPVAALVRIPFQLLLIMLCICLENINQSISLYLK
;
A
#
# COMPACT_ATOMS: atom_id res chain seq x y z
N MET A 1 -12.62 0.69 -16.71
CA MET A 1 -11.51 0.45 -15.77
C MET A 1 -11.72 1.37 -14.58
N LYS A 2 -11.66 0.87 -13.32
CA LYS A 2 -11.91 1.69 -12.11
C LYS A 2 -10.60 1.93 -11.36
N LEU A 3 -10.38 3.16 -10.88
CA LEU A 3 -9.26 3.54 -10.03
C LEU A 3 -9.69 3.41 -8.56
N ILE A 4 -9.07 2.48 -7.84
CA ILE A 4 -9.38 2.26 -6.43
C ILE A 4 -8.35 3.02 -5.59
N VAL A 5 -8.82 3.95 -4.77
CA VAL A 5 -7.99 4.72 -3.84
C VAL A 5 -8.20 4.17 -2.44
N LYS A 6 -7.12 3.67 -1.84
CA LYS A 6 -7.11 3.15 -0.47
C LYS A 6 -6.34 4.10 0.44
N GLU A 7 -6.92 4.41 1.59
CA GLU A 7 -6.26 5.20 2.62
C GLU A 7 -5.63 4.31 3.70
N CYS A 8 -4.45 4.73 4.19
CA CYS A 8 -3.77 4.09 5.31
C CYS A 8 -4.60 4.21 6.60
N PRO A 9 -4.75 3.13 7.40
CA PRO A 9 -5.48 3.17 8.67
C PRO A 9 -5.02 4.27 9.62
N TRP A 10 -3.73 4.62 9.59
CA TRP A 10 -3.15 5.67 10.44
C TRP A 10 -3.52 7.09 9.99
N SER A 11 -4.08 7.24 8.79
CA SER A 11 -4.54 8.52 8.27
C SER A 11 -6.03 8.78 8.47
N ILE A 12 -6.78 7.80 9.02
CA ILE A 12 -8.22 7.97 9.31
C ILE A 12 -8.41 9.19 10.20
N GLY A 13 -9.27 10.12 9.78
CA GLY A 13 -9.59 11.35 10.52
C GLY A 13 -8.58 12.49 10.37
N LYS A 14 -7.44 12.28 9.70
CA LYS A 14 -6.44 13.36 9.48
C LYS A 14 -6.78 14.27 8.32
N ARG A 15 -7.52 13.75 7.33
CA ARG A 15 -7.90 14.51 6.14
C ARG A 15 -9.29 15.12 6.31
N PRO A 16 -9.51 16.37 5.87
CA PRO A 16 -10.81 17.00 5.97
C PRO A 16 -11.83 16.31 5.05
N ILE A 17 -13.11 16.31 5.44
CA ILE A 17 -14.18 15.66 4.66
C ILE A 17 -14.26 16.16 3.21
N ASN A 18 -13.92 17.43 2.99
CA ASN A 18 -13.88 18.05 1.67
C ASN A 18 -12.88 17.40 0.71
N TYR A 19 -11.81 16.80 1.24
CA TYR A 19 -10.85 16.04 0.44
C TYR A 19 -11.51 14.81 -0.20
N TYR A 20 -12.21 14.01 0.59
CA TYR A 20 -12.93 12.83 0.10
C TYR A 20 -14.08 13.19 -0.83
N ARG A 21 -14.80 14.28 -0.54
CA ARG A 21 -15.84 14.80 -1.44
C ARG A 21 -15.29 15.16 -2.82
N LYS A 22 -14.08 15.70 -2.91
CA LYS A 22 -13.41 15.96 -4.19
C LYS A 22 -13.01 14.67 -4.89
N LEU A 23 -12.52 13.67 -4.17
CA LEU A 23 -12.12 12.37 -4.74
C LEU A 23 -13.29 11.60 -5.35
N ILE A 24 -14.43 11.55 -4.68
CA ILE A 24 -15.63 10.82 -5.17
C ILE A 24 -16.22 11.47 -6.44
N LYS A 25 -15.99 12.77 -6.65
CA LYS A 25 -16.43 13.47 -7.87
C LYS A 25 -15.63 13.08 -9.12
N ILE A 26 -14.47 12.45 -8.98
CA ILE A 26 -13.65 12.04 -10.12
C ILE A 26 -14.30 10.80 -10.74
N PRO A 27 -14.60 10.80 -12.05
CA PRO A 27 -15.21 9.64 -12.70
C PRO A 27 -14.30 8.42 -12.59
N ASN A 28 -14.92 7.24 -12.42
CA ASN A 28 -14.22 5.95 -12.27
C ASN A 28 -13.34 5.82 -11.01
N VAL A 29 -13.38 6.76 -10.07
CA VAL A 29 -12.69 6.64 -8.77
C VAL A 29 -13.60 6.00 -7.73
N MET A 30 -13.06 5.02 -7.01
CA MET A 30 -13.74 4.38 -5.88
C MET A 30 -12.85 4.42 -4.65
N LEU A 31 -13.38 4.87 -3.52
CA LEU A 31 -12.66 4.83 -2.25
C LEU A 31 -12.85 3.47 -1.59
N ALA A 32 -11.75 2.76 -1.37
CA ALA A 32 -11.76 1.52 -0.61
C ALA A 32 -11.89 1.82 0.89
N TYR A 33 -12.57 0.94 1.61
CA TYR A 33 -12.64 1.02 3.06
C TYR A 33 -11.24 0.94 3.69
N SER A 34 -10.93 1.86 4.61
CA SER A 34 -9.57 2.03 5.11
C SER A 34 -9.06 0.80 5.89
N ARG A 35 -9.94 0.06 6.58
CA ARG A 35 -9.56 -1.14 7.33
C ARG A 35 -9.50 -2.43 6.50
N LEU A 36 -9.81 -2.40 5.21
CA LEU A 36 -9.58 -3.57 4.34
C LEU A 36 -8.10 -3.95 4.38
N LYS A 37 -7.75 -5.21 4.13
CA LYS A 37 -6.34 -5.59 4.03
C LYS A 37 -5.79 -5.11 2.69
N SER A 38 -4.59 -4.52 2.67
CA SER A 38 -3.95 -4.07 1.43
C SER A 38 -3.70 -5.23 0.46
N LYS A 39 -3.32 -6.40 1.00
CA LYS A 39 -3.11 -7.65 0.23
C LYS A 39 -4.30 -8.03 -0.66
N GLU A 40 -5.53 -7.92 -0.15
CA GLU A 40 -6.76 -8.28 -0.88
C GLU A 40 -7.03 -7.33 -2.06
N ILE A 41 -6.70 -6.04 -1.90
CA ILE A 41 -6.88 -5.05 -2.97
C ILE A 41 -5.78 -5.22 -4.03
N ILE A 42 -4.56 -5.51 -3.59
CA ILE A 42 -3.41 -5.67 -4.48
C ILE A 42 -3.50 -6.97 -5.29
N SER A 43 -4.01 -8.07 -4.71
CA SER A 43 -4.14 -9.35 -5.42
C SER A 43 -4.98 -9.25 -6.68
N ASP A 44 -6.01 -8.40 -6.65
CA ASP A 44 -6.95 -8.24 -7.76
C ASP A 44 -6.61 -7.05 -8.66
N ALA A 45 -5.64 -6.21 -8.25
CA ALA A 45 -5.19 -5.08 -9.02
C ALA A 45 -4.42 -5.50 -10.28
N LYS A 46 -4.70 -4.83 -11.40
CA LYS A 46 -3.92 -4.92 -12.65
C LYS A 46 -2.60 -4.15 -12.57
N ILE A 47 -2.63 -3.00 -11.92
CA ILE A 47 -1.48 -2.13 -11.68
C ILE A 47 -1.67 -1.43 -10.33
N VAL A 48 -0.59 -1.26 -9.60
CA VAL A 48 -0.59 -0.56 -8.32
C VAL A 48 0.18 0.73 -8.48
N THR A 49 -0.45 1.87 -8.18
CA THR A 49 0.22 3.17 -8.18
C THR A 49 0.41 3.64 -6.75
N ILE A 50 1.61 4.09 -6.40
CA ILE A 50 1.89 4.60 -5.05
C ILE A 50 2.64 5.91 -5.08
N ILE A 51 2.50 6.67 -3.99
CA ILE A 51 3.29 7.88 -3.74
C ILE A 51 4.44 7.53 -2.79
N ALA A 52 4.13 6.96 -1.63
CA ALA A 52 5.10 6.47 -0.64
C ALA A 52 4.45 5.43 0.29
N GLY A 53 5.25 4.53 0.85
CA GLY A 53 4.83 3.60 1.92
C GLY A 53 5.14 2.11 1.63
N CYS A 54 4.96 1.28 2.66
CA CYS A 54 5.31 -0.15 2.62
C CYS A 54 4.46 -0.99 1.64
N ILE A 55 3.34 -0.44 1.16
CA ILE A 55 2.49 -1.05 0.12
C ILE A 55 3.27 -1.38 -1.14
N TYR A 56 4.34 -0.62 -1.43
CA TYR A 56 5.24 -0.94 -2.53
C TYR A 56 5.81 -2.37 -2.42
N ILE A 57 6.31 -2.72 -1.23
CA ILE A 57 6.95 -4.01 -0.97
C ILE A 57 5.91 -5.11 -1.07
N GLU A 58 4.73 -4.94 -0.45
CA GLU A 58 3.64 -5.90 -0.54
C GLU A 58 3.25 -6.18 -2.00
N ALA A 59 3.17 -5.13 -2.83
CA ALA A 59 2.85 -5.28 -4.24
C ALA A 59 3.96 -5.97 -5.05
N LEU A 60 5.23 -5.70 -4.75
CA LEU A 60 6.36 -6.44 -5.33
C LEU A 60 6.35 -7.92 -4.93
N MET A 61 6.10 -8.23 -3.66
CA MET A 61 6.01 -9.61 -3.17
C MET A 61 4.87 -10.38 -3.86
N LEU A 62 3.78 -9.69 -4.19
CA LEU A 62 2.65 -10.24 -4.94
C LEU A 62 2.86 -10.25 -6.47
N LYS A 63 4.07 -9.92 -6.94
CA LYS A 63 4.46 -9.86 -8.36
C LYS A 63 3.53 -8.98 -9.19
N LYS A 64 2.99 -7.92 -8.59
CA LYS A 64 2.14 -6.95 -9.30
C LYS A 64 2.98 -5.84 -9.90
N PRO A 65 2.64 -5.34 -11.09
CA PRO A 65 3.33 -4.19 -11.65
C PRO A 65 3.02 -2.95 -10.80
N VAL A 66 4.08 -2.26 -10.35
CA VAL A 66 3.98 -1.09 -9.47
C VAL A 66 4.55 0.14 -10.17
N ALA A 67 3.79 1.22 -10.21
CA ALA A 67 4.25 2.53 -10.65
C ALA A 67 4.38 3.47 -9.44
N ALA A 68 5.62 3.90 -9.15
CA ALA A 68 5.90 4.91 -8.16
C ALA A 68 5.76 6.31 -8.78
N LEU A 69 4.89 7.14 -8.21
CA LEU A 69 4.68 8.52 -8.67
C LEU A 69 5.73 9.50 -8.15
N VAL A 70 6.56 9.06 -7.21
CA VAL A 70 7.69 9.82 -6.65
C VAL A 70 8.97 9.04 -6.92
N ARG A 71 10.09 9.76 -7.02
CA ARG A 71 11.43 9.14 -7.08
C ARG A 71 11.76 8.54 -5.72
N ILE A 72 11.42 7.26 -5.53
CA ILE A 72 11.76 6.52 -4.33
C ILE A 72 13.24 6.13 -4.45
N PRO A 73 14.12 6.56 -3.52
CA PRO A 73 15.50 6.09 -3.53
C PRO A 73 15.50 4.57 -3.37
N PHE A 74 15.95 3.87 -4.41
CA PHE A 74 16.00 2.41 -4.49
C PHE A 74 16.76 1.77 -3.30
N GLN A 75 17.66 2.54 -2.69
CA GLN A 75 18.45 2.12 -1.52
C GLN A 75 17.59 1.97 -0.25
N LEU A 76 16.63 2.87 -0.03
CA LEU A 76 15.66 2.78 1.07
C LEU A 76 14.71 1.59 0.90
N LEU A 77 14.44 1.24 -0.36
CA LEU A 77 13.63 0.09 -0.74
C LEU A 77 14.28 -1.24 -0.33
N LEU A 78 15.56 -1.40 -0.64
CA LEU A 78 16.37 -2.58 -0.30
C LEU A 78 16.57 -2.72 1.22
N ILE A 79 16.84 -1.60 1.91
CA ILE A 79 16.99 -1.59 3.37
C ILE A 79 15.69 -2.02 4.06
N MET A 80 14.54 -1.50 3.62
CA MET A 80 13.25 -1.88 4.21
C MET A 80 12.87 -3.34 3.90
N LEU A 81 13.25 -3.87 2.73
CA LEU A 81 13.09 -5.30 2.41
C LEU A 81 13.95 -6.18 3.34
N CYS A 82 15.23 -5.84 3.54
CA CYS A 82 16.12 -6.56 4.44
C CYS A 82 15.61 -6.54 5.89
N ILE A 83 15.21 -5.38 6.41
CA ILE A 83 14.66 -5.29 7.78
C ILE A 83 13.38 -6.10 7.91
N CYS A 84 12.48 -6.10 6.92
CA CYS A 84 11.27 -6.92 6.96
C CYS A 84 11.59 -8.43 6.94
N LEU A 85 12.58 -8.87 6.16
CA LEU A 85 12.99 -10.28 6.11
C LEU A 85 13.66 -10.72 7.43
N GLU A 86 14.52 -9.88 8.01
CA GLU A 86 15.12 -10.14 9.32
C GLU A 86 14.05 -10.23 10.41
N ASN A 87 13.09 -9.29 10.44
CA ASN A 87 12.00 -9.31 11.43
C ASN A 87 11.06 -10.51 11.24
N ILE A 88 10.79 -10.95 10.00
CA ILE A 88 10.01 -12.18 9.74
C ILE A 88 10.73 -13.41 10.27
N ASN A 89 12.04 -13.54 10.04
CA ASN A 89 12.82 -14.66 10.57
C ASN A 89 12.85 -14.66 12.11
N GLN A 90 12.95 -13.47 12.72
CA GLN A 90 12.99 -13.33 14.16
C GLN A 90 11.62 -13.59 14.83
N SER A 91 10.52 -13.21 14.17
CA SER A 91 9.17 -13.52 14.62
C SER A 91 8.77 -14.97 14.40
N ILE A 92 9.19 -15.61 13.30
CA ILE A 92 8.99 -17.06 13.08
C ILE A 92 9.73 -17.88 14.15
N SER A 93 10.95 -17.48 14.54
CA SER A 93 11.72 -18.11 15.63
C SER A 93 11.06 -18.00 17.01
N LEU A 94 10.31 -16.92 17.26
CA LEU A 94 9.55 -16.72 18.50
C LEU A 94 8.23 -17.51 18.54
N TYR A 95 7.63 -17.84 17.40
CA TYR A 95 6.40 -18.64 17.30
C TYR A 95 6.64 -20.16 17.18
N LEU A 96 7.89 -20.59 16.98
CA LEU A 96 8.31 -22.00 16.90
C LEU A 96 8.99 -22.52 18.19
N LYS A 97 8.85 -21.80 19.30
CA LYS A 97 9.10 -22.30 20.66
C LYS A 97 7.78 -22.50 21.39
#